data_AF-A0A6N6S2G0-F1
#
_entry.id   AF-A0A6N6S2G0-F1
#
_cell.length_a   1.000
_cell.length_b   1.000
_cell.length_c   1.000
_cell.angle_alpha   90.00
_cell.angle_beta   90.00
_cell.angle_gamma   90.00
#
_symmetry.space_group_name_H-M   'P 1'
#
loop_
_entity.id
_entity.type
_entity.pdbx_description
1 polymer ?
#
loop_
_entity_poly.entity_id
_entity_poly.type
_entity_poly.pdbx_seq_one_letter_code
_entity_poly.pdbx_strand_id
1 'polypeptide(L)' 'VLRMKEDGTPYTTDQNNYIIDSKFGPIRDLDDLALKLGQKAGIAEFGLFIGTASEVIVATTHGIRYQKRSDS' A
#
# COMPACT_ATOMS: atom_id res chain seq x y z
N VAL A 1 2.81 7.99 -11.28
CA VAL A 1 1.98 9.16 -11.63
C VAL A 1 1.81 9.99 -10.37
N LEU A 2 2.02 11.30 -10.42
CA LEU A 2 1.78 12.16 -9.25
C LEU A 2 0.28 12.13 -8.91
N ARG A 3 -0.04 11.87 -7.64
CA ARG A 3 -1.42 11.90 -7.18
C ARG A 3 -1.94 13.33 -7.16
N MET A 4 -3.10 13.55 -7.76
CA MET A 4 -3.75 14.85 -7.84
C MET A 4 -5.06 14.84 -7.05
N LYS A 5 -5.45 16.00 -6.55
CA LYS A 5 -6.79 16.27 -6.02
C LYS A 5 -7.79 16.52 -7.18
N GLU A 6 -9.08 16.53 -6.87
CA GLU A 6 -10.15 16.82 -7.84
C GLU A 6 -10.02 18.22 -8.47
N ASP A 7 -9.45 19.16 -7.71
CA ASP A 7 -9.16 20.53 -8.16
C ASP A 7 -7.95 20.65 -9.10
N GLY A 8 -7.28 19.54 -9.43
CA GLY A 8 -6.11 19.51 -10.30
C GLY A 8 -4.78 19.92 -9.64
N THR A 9 -4.75 20.15 -8.32
CA THR A 9 -3.51 20.40 -7.57
C THR A 9 -2.90 19.10 -7.02
N PRO A 10 -1.58 19.03 -6.76
CA PRO A 10 -0.98 17.84 -6.16
C PRO A 10 -1.61 17.49 -4.81
N TYR A 11 -1.83 16.21 -4.58
CA TYR A 11 -2.20 15.72 -3.25
C TYR A 11 -0.98 15.78 -2.33
N THR A 12 -1.19 16.30 -1.13
CA THR A 12 -0.17 16.37 -0.08
C THR A 12 -0.69 15.62 1.14
N THR A 13 0.12 14.72 1.69
CA THR A 13 -0.20 13.99 2.93
C THR A 13 -0.18 14.93 4.14
N ASP A 14 -0.73 14.50 5.28
CA ASP A 14 -0.63 15.23 6.55
C ASP A 14 0.82 15.55 6.99
N GLN A 15 1.80 14.73 6.56
CA GLN A 15 3.23 14.96 6.80
C GLN A 15 3.93 15.77 5.69
N ASN A 16 3.18 16.48 4.85
CA ASN A 16 3.69 17.33 3.77
C ASN A 16 4.51 16.64 2.67
N ASN A 17 4.28 15.33 2.44
CA ASN A 17 4.87 14.58 1.33
C ASN A 17 3.93 14.47 0.13
N TYR A 18 4.49 14.23 -1.06
CA TYR A 18 3.74 13.85 -2.26
C TYR A 18 3.55 12.34 -2.35
N ILE A 19 2.50 11.91 -3.07
CA ILE A 19 2.29 10.50 -3.40
C ILE A 19 2.53 10.26 -4.89
N ILE A 20 3.35 9.27 -5.20
CA ILE A 20 3.55 8.77 -6.56
C ILE A 20 2.86 7.41 -6.70
N ASP A 21 1.76 7.37 -7.45
CA ASP A 21 1.04 6.17 -7.80
C ASP A 21 1.79 5.37 -8.87
N SER A 22 2.31 4.21 -8.48
CA SER A 22 3.12 3.35 -9.36
C SER A 22 2.34 2.14 -9.83
N LYS A 23 2.14 2.03 -11.15
CA LYS A 23 1.47 0.88 -11.78
C LYS A 23 2.48 -0.22 -12.09
N PHE A 24 2.93 -0.94 -11.07
CA PHE A 24 3.90 -2.04 -11.23
C PHE A 24 3.35 -3.26 -11.99
N GLY A 25 2.02 -3.37 -12.11
CA GLY A 25 1.39 -4.62 -12.54
C GLY A 25 1.51 -5.71 -11.46
N PRO A 26 1.44 -7.00 -11.82
CA PRO A 26 1.72 -8.08 -10.88
C PRO A 26 3.13 -7.97 -10.30
N ILE A 27 3.23 -7.94 -8.97
CA ILE A 27 4.51 -7.86 -8.26
C ILE A 27 4.92 -9.28 -7.88
N ARG A 28 6.04 -9.75 -8.45
CA ARG A 28 6.50 -11.13 -8.26
C ARG A 28 7.21 -11.35 -6.92
N ASP A 29 7.91 -10.33 -6.45
CA ASP A 29 8.70 -10.35 -5.22
C ASP A 29 8.42 -9.07 -4.44
N LEU A 30 7.62 -9.20 -3.38
CA LEU A 30 7.18 -8.06 -2.56
C LEU A 30 8.29 -7.58 -1.62
N ASP A 31 9.10 -8.50 -1.11
CA ASP A 31 10.15 -8.21 -0.13
C ASP A 31 11.32 -7.47 -0.80
N ASP A 32 11.75 -7.92 -1.98
CA ASP A 32 12.79 -7.22 -2.77
C ASP A 32 12.33 -5.81 -3.17
N LEU A 33 11.07 -5.65 -3.56
CA LEU A 33 10.52 -4.33 -3.89
C LEU A 33 10.49 -3.42 -2.67
N ALA A 34 9.99 -3.91 -1.53
CA ALA A 34 9.96 -3.16 -0.28
C ALA A 34 11.36 -2.70 0.15
N LEU A 35 12.35 -3.60 0.08
CA LEU A 35 13.75 -3.30 0.39
C LEU A 35 14.29 -2.18 -0.51
N LYS A 36 14.08 -2.28 -1.82
CA LYS A 36 14.56 -1.27 -2.80
C LYS A 36 13.91 0.09 -2.58
N LEU A 37 12.61 0.13 -2.26
CA LEU A 37 11.90 1.37 -1.98
C LEU A 37 12.40 2.01 -0.67
N GLY A 38 12.57 1.22 0.39
CA GLY A 38 13.05 1.71 1.70
C GLY A 38 14.49 2.21 1.68
N GLN A 39 15.32 1.72 0.77
CA GLN A 39 16.71 2.19 0.59
C GLN A 39 16.82 3.44 -0.29
N LYS A 40 15.73 3.89 -0.92
CA LYS A 40 15.77 4.99 -1.88
C LYS A 40 15.57 6.33 -1.18
N ALA A 41 16.62 7.14 -1.13
CA ALA A 41 16.53 8.52 -0.64
C ALA A 41 15.42 9.31 -1.36
N GLY A 42 14.62 10.04 -0.58
CA GLY A 42 13.46 10.78 -1.07
C GLY A 42 12.14 9.99 -1.04
N ILE A 43 12.18 8.68 -0.78
CA ILE A 43 10.97 7.91 -0.44
C ILE A 43 10.85 7.91 1.08
N ALA A 44 9.82 8.60 1.59
CA ALA A 44 9.53 8.61 3.02
C ALA A 44 8.95 7.27 3.48
N GLU A 45 7.98 6.73 2.73
CA GLU A 45 7.30 5.47 3.00
C GLU A 45 6.73 4.86 1.71
N PHE A 46 6.28 3.60 1.79
CA PHE A 46 5.62 2.90 0.69
C PHE A 46 4.42 2.05 1.17
N GLY A 47 3.45 1.83 0.28
CA GLY A 47 2.18 1.19 0.61
C GLY A 47 2.17 -0.34 0.67
N LEU A 48 3.31 -0.99 0.94
CA LEU A 48 3.39 -2.46 1.04
C LEU A 48 3.29 -2.88 2.50
N PHE A 49 2.17 -3.51 2.86
CA PHE A 49 1.88 -4.00 4.21
C PHE A 49 2.12 -5.52 4.29
N ILE A 50 3.39 -5.92 4.21
CA ILE A 50 3.79 -7.33 4.15
C ILE A 50 3.82 -7.91 5.57
N GLY A 51 3.11 -9.03 5.79
CA GLY A 51 3.11 -9.73 7.07
C GLY A 51 2.49 -8.95 8.25
N THR A 52 1.72 -7.89 7.98
CA THR A 52 1.16 -7.03 9.05
C THR A 52 -0.27 -7.41 9.44
N ALA A 53 -1.10 -7.86 8.48
CA ALA A 53 -2.49 -8.23 8.77
C ALA A 53 -2.56 -9.57 9.51
N SER A 54 -3.11 -9.55 10.73
CA SER A 54 -3.38 -10.77 11.52
C SER A 54 -4.76 -11.37 11.22
N GLU A 55 -5.72 -10.54 10.81
CA GLU A 55 -7.10 -10.92 10.56
C GLU A 55 -7.68 -10.14 9.37
N VAL A 56 -8.61 -10.74 8.63
CA VAL A 56 -9.29 -10.14 7.50
C VAL A 56 -10.79 -10.43 7.58
N ILE A 57 -11.60 -9.38 7.57
CA ILE A 57 -13.07 -9.45 7.50
C ILE A 57 -13.50 -9.01 6.10
N VAL A 58 -14.13 -9.91 5.33
CA VAL A 58 -14.55 -9.66 3.96
C VAL A 58 -16.07 -9.74 3.86
N ALA A 59 -16.73 -8.64 3.49
CA ALA A 59 -18.13 -8.67 3.09
C ALA A 59 -18.25 -9.30 1.70
N THR A 60 -19.04 -10.36 1.58
CA THR A 60 -19.31 -11.07 0.32
C THR A 60 -20.81 -11.10 0.05
N THR A 61 -21.20 -11.50 -1.16
CA THR A 61 -22.62 -11.73 -1.50
C THR A 61 -23.29 -12.82 -0.67
N HIS A 62 -22.51 -13.67 0.01
CA HIS A 62 -23.00 -14.75 0.87
C HIS A 62 -22.89 -14.41 2.37
N GLY A 63 -22.60 -13.15 2.71
CA GLY A 63 -22.38 -12.69 4.09
C GLY A 63 -20.92 -12.40 4.40
N ILE A 64 -20.58 -12.37 5.69
CA ILE A 64 -19.24 -12.02 6.18
C ILE A 64 -18.33 -13.24 6.21
N ARG A 65 -17.17 -13.16 5.55
CA ARG A 65 -16.08 -14.13 5.67
C ARG A 65 -15.00 -13.58 6.59
N TYR A 66 -14.76 -14.24 7.71
CA TYR A 66 -13.67 -13.95 8.63
C TYR A 66 -12.50 -14.92 8.38
N GLN A 67 -11.27 -14.39 8.32
CA GLN A 67 -10.04 -15.19 8.20
C GLN A 67 -9.01 -14.65 9.18
N LYS A 68 -8.39 -15.54 9.97
CA LYS A 68 -7.24 -15.24 10.83
C LYS A 68 -5.98 -15.86 10.23
N ARG A 69 -4.86 -15.15 10.31
CA ARG A 69 -3.55 -15.65 9.85
C ARG A 69 -3.10 -16.79 10.78
N SER A 70 -2.63 -17.88 10.18
CA SER A 70 -2.39 -19.16 10.89
C SER A 70 -1.26 -19.14 11.91
N ASP A 71 -0.38 -18.15 11.84
CA ASP A 71 0.81 -17.97 12.68
C ASP A 71 0.64 -16.85 13.71
N SER A 72 -0.59 -16.34 13.90
CA SER A 72 -0.92 -15.20 14.77
C SER A 72 -1.66 -15.57 16.05
#